data_AF-Q0GFA5-F1
#
_entry.id   AF-Q0GFA5-F1
#
_cell.length_a   1.000
_cell.length_b   1.000
_cell.length_c   1.000
_cell.angle_alpha   90.00
_cell.angle_beta   90.00
_cell.angle_gamma   90.00
#
_symmetry.space_group_name_H-M   'P 1'
#
loop_
_entity.id
_entity.type
_entity.pdbx_description
1 polymer ?
#
loop_
_entity_poly.entity_id
_entity_poly.type
_entity_poly.pdbx_seq_one_letter_code
_entity_poly.pdbx_strand_id
1 'polypeptide(L)' 'KFREGIDKPDPPTWKTRLRCALNKSNDFEELVERSQLDISDPYKVYRIIPEGAKK' A
#
# COMPACT_ATOMS: atom_id res chain seq x y z
N LYS A 1 5.81 3.45 -14.50
CA LYS A 1 6.77 2.32 -14.45
C LYS A 1 8.18 2.91 -14.54
N PHE A 2 9.17 2.24 -13.96
CA PHE A 2 10.57 2.66 -13.95
C PHE A 2 11.37 1.63 -14.76
N ARG A 3 12.33 2.09 -15.57
CA ARG A 3 13.29 1.26 -16.30
C ARG A 3 14.69 1.56 -15.79
N GLU A 4 15.35 0.55 -15.27
CA GLU A 4 16.71 0.64 -14.74
C GLU A 4 17.69 1.12 -15.82
N GLY A 5 18.60 2.04 -15.47
CA GLY A 5 19.59 2.61 -16.39
C GLY A 5 19.06 3.61 -17.43
N ILE A 6 17.73 3.78 -17.56
CA ILE A 6 17.11 4.72 -18.51
C ILE A 6 16.41 5.86 -17.76
N ASP A 7 15.53 5.50 -16.83
CA ASP A 7 14.74 6.46 -16.09
C ASP A 7 15.49 6.87 -14.81
N LYS A 8 15.25 8.08 -14.31
CA LYS A 8 15.74 8.50 -12.99
C LYS A 8 14.88 7.86 -11.89
N PRO A 9 15.48 7.34 -10.80
CA PRO A 9 14.72 6.87 -9.65
C PRO A 9 13.80 7.97 -9.10
N ASP A 10 12.53 7.61 -8.85
CA ASP A 10 11.53 8.50 -8.24
C ASP A 10 10.81 7.79 -7.09
N PRO A 11 11.49 7.57 -5.95
CA PRO A 11 10.90 6.93 -4.79
C PRO A 11 9.61 7.58 -4.26
N PRO A 12 9.49 8.93 -4.21
CA PRO A 12 8.23 9.58 -3.82
C PRO A 12 7.04 9.19 -4.70
N THR A 13 7.22 9.16 -6.02
CA THR A 13 6.17 8.73 -6.95
C THR A 13 5.85 7.25 -6.79
N TRP A 14 6.85 6.38 -6.58
CA TRP A 14 6.62 4.95 -6.39
C TRP A 14 5.84 4.67 -5.10
N LYS A 15 6.24 5.29 -3.99
CA LYS A 15 5.53 5.20 -2.70
C LYS A 15 4.08 5.68 -2.84
N THR A 16 3.87 6.81 -3.53
CA THR A 16 2.53 7.35 -3.75
C THR A 16 1.66 6.42 -4.60
N ARG A 17 2.22 5.88 -5.70
CA ARG A 17 1.49 4.94 -6.56
C ARG A 17 1.09 3.67 -5.81
N LEU A 18 2.00 3.07 -5.03
CA LEU A 18 1.71 1.88 -4.24
C LEU A 18 0.62 2.16 -3.19
N ARG A 19 0.75 3.25 -2.43
CA ARG A 19 -0.26 3.67 -1.43
C ARG A 19 -1.64 3.84 -2.05
N CYS A 20 -1.71 4.51 -3.20
CA CYS A 20 -2.98 4.71 -3.91
C CYS A 20 -3.57 3.39 -4.45
N ALA A 21 -2.74 2.44 -4.88
CA ALA A 21 -3.20 1.14 -5.34
C ALA A 21 -3.80 0.32 -4.20
N LEU A 22 -3.15 0.28 -3.04
CA LEU A 22 -3.65 -0.41 -1.85
C LEU A 22 -4.98 0.18 -1.37
N ASN A 23 -5.07 1.52 -1.26
CA ASN A 23 -6.28 2.18 -0.78
C ASN A 23 -7.46 2.12 -1.76
N LYS A 24 -7.22 1.85 -3.05
CA LYS A 24 -8.27 1.76 -4.09
C LYS A 24 -8.66 0.32 -4.43
N SER A 25 -7.88 -0.68 -4.00
CA SER A 25 -8.14 -2.07 -4.35
C SER A 25 -9.23 -2.65 -3.44
N ASN A 26 -10.21 -3.34 -4.04
CA ASN A 26 -11.21 -4.12 -3.32
C ASN A 26 -10.64 -5.46 -2.80
N ASP A 27 -9.39 -5.78 -3.12
CA ASP A 27 -8.71 -6.99 -2.64
C ASP A 27 -8.04 -6.77 -1.26
N PHE A 28 -7.96 -5.53 -0.79
CA PHE A 28 -7.29 -5.18 0.46
C PHE A 28 -8.18 -4.32 1.36
N GLU A 29 -8.17 -4.63 2.65
CA GLU A 29 -8.83 -3.84 3.70
C GLU A 29 -7.81 -3.41 4.74
N GLU A 30 -7.76 -2.11 5.05
CA GLU A 30 -6.89 -1.58 6.10
C GLU A 30 -7.48 -1.87 7.49
N LEU A 31 -6.76 -2.61 8.32
CA LEU A 31 -7.08 -2.85 9.72
C LEU A 31 -6.50 -1.71 10.57
N VAL A 32 -7.18 -0.56 10.55
CA VAL A 32 -6.73 0.66 11.26
C VAL A 32 -6.54 0.39 12.75
N GLU A 33 -7.41 -0.42 13.36
CA GLU A 33 -7.34 -0.82 14.77
C GLU A 33 -6.04 -1.55 15.15
N ARG A 34 -5.40 -2.24 14.18
CA ARG A 34 -4.13 -2.97 14.39
C ARG A 34 -2.92 -2.19 13.94
N SER A 35 -3.13 -1.09 13.24
CA SER A 35 -2.06 -0.22 12.74
C SER A 35 -1.50 0.62 13.89
N GLN A 36 -0.21 0.93 13.86
CA GLN A 36 0.46 1.73 14.87
C GLN A 36 1.28 2.80 14.16
N LEU A 37 0.84 4.06 14.25
CA LEU A 37 1.46 5.17 13.51
C LEU A 37 2.33 6.07 14.40
N ASP A 38 2.18 5.99 15.72
CA ASP A 38 2.82 6.87 16.70
C ASP A 38 4.01 6.22 17.45
N ILE A 39 4.52 5.09 16.94
CA ILE A 39 5.67 4.38 17.49
C ILE A 39 6.95 4.67 16.69
N SER A 40 8.13 4.23 17.17
CA SER A 40 9.42 4.46 16.49
C SER A 40 9.44 3.96 15.06
N ASP A 41 8.79 2.82 14.81
CA ASP A 41 8.74 2.14 13.54
C ASP A 41 7.27 1.95 13.12
N PRO A 42 6.64 3.00 12.56
CA PRO A 42 5.21 2.99 12.29
C PRO A 42 4.84 2.03 11.17
N TYR A 43 3.72 1.33 11.33
CA TYR A 43 3.24 0.34 10.38
C TYR A 43 1.72 0.38 10.21
N LYS A 44 1.28 -0.09 9.04
CA LYS A 44 -0.12 -0.31 8.69
C LYS A 44 -0.37 -1.80 8.51
N VAL A 45 -1.53 -2.27 8.97
CA VAL A 45 -1.95 -3.66 8.81
C VAL A 45 -3.05 -3.74 7.77
N TYR A 46 -2.90 -4.64 6.79
CA TYR A 46 -3.89 -4.90 5.75
C TYR A 46 -4.30 -6.37 5.78
N ARG A 47 -5.58 -6.63 5.47
CA ARG A 47 -6.14 -7.96 5.23
C ARG A 47 -6.43 -8.14 3.75
N ILE A 48 -6.08 -9.30 3.20
CA ILE A 48 -6.48 -9.68 1.84
C ILE A 48 -7.92 -10.19 1.88
N ILE A 49 -8.78 -9.64 1.03
CA ILE A 49 -10.18 -10.03 0.93
C ILE A 49 -10.28 -11.26 0.01
N PRO A 50 -10.80 -12.41 0.49
CA PRO A 50 -11.02 -13.59 -0.35
C PRO A 50 -12.09 -13.31 -1.40
N GLU A 51 -11.98 -13.95 -2.58
CA GLU A 51 -12.81 -13.60 -3.76
C GLU A 51 -14.32 -13.65 -3.52
N GLY A 52 -14.81 -14.57 -2.70
CA GLY A 52 -16.24 -14.68 -2.35
C GLY A 52 -16.75 -13.60 -1.39
N ALA A 53 -15.87 -12.78 -0.82
CA ALA A 53 -16.21 -11.69 0.09
C ALA A 53 -15.86 -10.30 -0.47
N LYS A 54 -15.36 -10.24 -1.72
CA LYS A 54 -15.13 -8.97 -2.43
C LYS A 54 -16.48 -8.30 -2.68
N LYS A 55 -16.57 -7.00 -2.38
CA LYS A 55 -17.76 -6.17 -2.65
C LYS A 55 -17.83 -5.76 -4.11
#